data_AF-A0AAV6YMW6-F1
#
_entry.id   AF-A0AAV6YMW6-F1
#
_cell.length_a   1.000
_cell.length_b   1.000
_cell.length_c   1.000
_cell.angle_alpha   90.00
_cell.angle_beta   90.00
_cell.angle_gamma   90.00
#
_symmetry.space_group_name_H-M   'P 1'
#
loop_
_entity.id
_entity.type
_entity.pdbx_description
1 polymer ?
#
loop_
_entity_poly.entity_id
_entity_poly.type
_entity_poly.pdbx_seq_one_letter_code
_entity_poly.pdbx_strand_id
1 'polypeptide(L)'
;MDSNEEEGESDEEMEEDGADEASSASAAESASPPVGAIPITDCLFCLHHSRSLVKNVAHMTKVHSFFIPDIEYLVDLEGFIRYLGEKVGVGKICLWCNERGKSFYTTESVQAHMNDKCHCKLFTDGDAALEFADFYDFRYE
;
A
#
# COMPACT_ATOMS: atom_id res chain seq x y z
N MET A 1 47.23 30.35 36.58
CA MET A 1 46.28 30.18 37.69
C MET A 1 45.88 28.73 37.65
N ASP A 2 46.25 28.02 38.70
CA ASP A 2 46.17 26.57 38.88
C ASP A 2 44.84 26.21 39.56
N SER A 3 44.12 25.21 39.03
CA SER A 3 42.97 24.45 39.60
C SER A 3 42.48 23.53 38.46
N ASN A 4 42.87 22.27 38.35
CA ASN A 4 42.41 21.08 39.08
C ASN A 4 40.89 20.93 39.11
N GLU A 5 40.35 20.01 38.30
CA GLU A 5 39.22 19.14 38.64
C GLU A 5 39.23 17.93 37.67
N GLU A 6 39.24 16.74 38.27
CA GLU A 6 39.19 15.43 37.61
C GLU A 6 37.73 14.99 37.41
N GLU A 7 37.53 13.68 37.18
CA GLU A 7 36.28 12.90 37.06
C GLU A 7 35.85 12.68 35.59
N GLY A 8 35.59 11.48 35.09
CA GLY A 8 35.47 10.14 35.68
C GLY A 8 34.72 9.26 34.65
N GLU A 9 35.05 7.97 34.60
CA GLU A 9 34.50 6.92 33.72
C GLU A 9 32.97 6.82 33.64
N SER A 10 32.43 6.37 32.50
CA SER A 10 31.42 5.28 32.47
C SER A 10 31.21 4.75 31.04
N ASP A 11 31.57 3.49 30.87
CA ASP A 11 31.17 2.57 29.82
C ASP A 11 29.75 2.05 30.11
N GLU A 12 28.84 2.13 29.15
CA GLU A 12 27.55 1.41 29.20
C GLU A 12 27.22 0.89 27.80
N GLU A 13 27.72 -0.31 27.52
CA GLU A 13 27.11 -1.26 26.58
C GLU A 13 25.88 -1.91 27.26
N MET A 14 24.90 -2.32 26.45
CA MET A 14 23.74 -3.22 26.69
C MET A 14 22.38 -2.56 26.40
N GLU A 15 21.32 -3.21 25.89
CA GLU A 15 21.06 -4.47 25.20
C GLU A 15 19.65 -4.31 24.57
N GLU A 16 19.36 -5.24 23.67
CA GLU A 16 18.09 -5.60 23.03
C GLU A 16 16.85 -5.66 23.97
N ASP A 17 15.71 -5.15 23.48
CA ASP A 17 14.36 -5.61 23.80
C ASP A 17 13.48 -5.17 22.61
N GLY A 18 12.73 -5.99 21.88
CA GLY A 18 12.07 -7.22 22.25
C GLY A 18 10.60 -7.06 21.83
N ALA A 19 10.14 -7.98 20.99
CA ALA A 19 8.75 -8.44 20.80
C ALA A 19 7.65 -7.37 20.55
N ASP A 20 7.07 -7.38 19.35
CA ASP A 20 5.81 -8.08 19.06
C ASP A 20 4.59 -7.25 19.46
N GLU A 21 4.04 -6.53 18.48
CA GLU A 21 2.63 -6.16 18.48
C GLU A 21 2.01 -6.75 17.22
N ALA A 22 1.88 -8.07 17.22
CA ALA A 22 0.92 -8.79 16.41
C ALA A 22 -0.51 -8.33 16.79
N SER A 23 -0.96 -7.20 16.25
CA SER A 23 -2.37 -6.81 16.33
C SER A 23 -3.17 -7.50 15.22
N SER A 24 -3.54 -8.74 15.53
CA SER A 24 -4.81 -9.39 15.21
C SER A 24 -5.35 -9.29 13.78
N ALA A 25 -5.07 -10.33 13.00
CA ALA A 25 -5.98 -10.78 11.96
C ALA A 25 -7.30 -11.25 12.59
N SER A 26 -8.43 -10.66 12.19
CA SER A 26 -9.69 -11.32 11.80
C SER A 26 -10.92 -10.43 12.06
N ALA A 27 -11.49 -9.89 10.98
CA ALA A 27 -12.91 -9.54 10.91
C ALA A 27 -13.34 -9.48 9.44
N ALA A 28 -13.48 -10.65 8.82
CA ALA A 28 -14.26 -10.80 7.59
C ALA A 28 -15.75 -10.73 7.95
N GLU A 29 -16.29 -9.53 8.19
CA GLU A 29 -17.72 -9.31 8.48
C GLU A 29 -18.12 -7.91 8.01
N SER A 30 -18.57 -7.76 6.76
CA SER A 30 -19.31 -6.60 6.20
C SER A 30 -19.01 -5.22 6.84
N ALA A 31 -17.74 -4.85 6.94
CA ALA A 31 -17.35 -3.53 7.41
C ALA A 31 -17.62 -2.54 6.28
N SER A 32 -18.34 -1.46 6.59
CA SER A 32 -18.44 -0.33 5.67
C SER A 32 -17.02 0.11 5.32
N PRO A 33 -16.71 0.40 4.03
CA PRO A 33 -15.36 0.77 3.64
C PRO A 33 -14.89 1.96 4.49
N PRO A 34 -13.60 2.00 4.90
CA PRO A 34 -13.10 3.06 5.75
C PRO A 34 -13.34 4.42 5.11
N VAL A 35 -13.60 5.44 5.93
CA VAL A 35 -13.97 6.77 5.45
C VAL A 35 -12.84 7.32 4.57
N GLY A 36 -13.10 7.48 3.28
CA GLY A 36 -12.14 7.97 2.30
C GLY A 36 -11.51 6.89 1.40
N ALA A 37 -11.81 5.61 1.62
CA ALA A 37 -11.41 4.54 0.68
C ALA A 37 -12.14 4.69 -0.65
N ILE A 38 -11.42 4.38 -1.74
CA ILE A 38 -12.01 4.37 -3.08
C ILE A 38 -12.82 3.07 -3.23
N PRO A 39 -14.12 3.15 -3.58
CA PRO A 39 -14.92 1.95 -3.84
C PRO A 39 -14.34 1.10 -4.97
N ILE A 40 -14.56 -0.22 -4.92
CA ILE A 40 -14.12 -1.15 -5.98
C ILE A 40 -14.74 -0.87 -7.36
N THR A 41 -15.79 -0.05 -7.41
CA THR A 41 -16.45 0.43 -8.63
C THR A 41 -15.81 1.68 -9.22
N ASP A 42 -14.96 2.37 -8.47
CA ASP A 42 -14.37 3.65 -8.84
C ASP A 42 -12.92 3.45 -9.24
N CYS A 43 -12.48 4.16 -10.28
CA CYS A 43 -11.12 4.03 -10.77
C CYS A 43 -10.13 4.54 -9.73
N LEU A 44 -9.07 3.78 -9.48
CA LEU A 44 -8.02 4.18 -8.54
C LEU A 44 -7.23 5.40 -9.02
N PHE A 45 -7.19 5.64 -10.33
CA PHE A 45 -6.32 6.64 -10.95
C PHE A 45 -7.06 7.87 -11.48
N CYS A 46 -8.39 7.87 -11.53
CA CYS A 46 -9.17 9.01 -12.01
C CYS A 46 -10.60 9.02 -11.43
N LEU A 47 -11.42 9.99 -11.84
CA LEU A 47 -12.80 10.18 -11.37
C LEU A 47 -13.83 9.29 -12.08
N HIS A 48 -13.39 8.22 -12.78
CA HIS A 48 -14.30 7.35 -13.51
C HIS A 48 -15.00 6.36 -12.58
N HIS A 49 -16.34 6.33 -12.64
CA HIS A 49 -17.16 5.33 -11.97
C HIS A 49 -17.63 4.25 -12.95
N SER A 50 -17.47 2.99 -12.55
CA SER A 50 -17.86 1.80 -13.31
C SER A 50 -19.00 1.05 -12.63
N ARG A 51 -19.86 0.42 -13.43
CA ARG A 51 -21.04 -0.31 -12.91
C ARG A 51 -20.71 -1.64 -12.21
N SER A 52 -19.49 -2.12 -12.34
CA SER A 52 -19.02 -3.36 -11.71
C SER A 52 -17.49 -3.37 -11.60
N LEU A 53 -16.95 -4.16 -10.67
CA LEU A 53 -15.51 -4.36 -10.48
C LEU A 53 -14.81 -4.73 -11.79
N VAL A 54 -15.32 -5.72 -12.52
CA VAL A 54 -14.73 -6.19 -13.79
C VAL A 54 -14.65 -5.07 -14.82
N LYS A 55 -15.67 -4.20 -14.90
CA LYS A 55 -15.65 -3.04 -15.81
C LYS A 55 -14.64 -1.98 -15.35
N ASN A 56 -14.53 -1.79 -14.03
CA ASN A 56 -13.56 -0.87 -13.45
C ASN A 56 -12.12 -1.30 -13.78
N VAL A 57 -11.79 -2.57 -13.54
CA VAL A 57 -10.47 -3.13 -13.87
C VAL A 57 -10.21 -3.02 -15.38
N ALA A 58 -11.19 -3.34 -16.23
CA ALA A 58 -11.04 -3.17 -17.67
C ALA A 58 -10.79 -1.72 -18.09
N HIS A 59 -11.39 -0.74 -17.40
CA HIS A 59 -11.11 0.68 -17.61
C HIS A 59 -9.68 1.03 -17.17
N MET A 60 -9.27 0.58 -15.97
CA MET A 60 -7.91 0.80 -15.45
C MET A 60 -6.84 0.24 -16.39
N THR A 61 -7.05 -0.95 -16.95
CA THR A 61 -6.12 -1.54 -17.93
C THR A 61 -6.10 -0.78 -19.26
N LYS A 62 -7.26 -0.36 -19.78
CA LYS A 62 -7.33 0.31 -21.09
C LYS A 62 -6.88 1.77 -21.07
N VAL A 63 -7.24 2.52 -20.04
CA VAL A 63 -7.02 3.97 -19.96
C VAL A 63 -5.72 4.28 -19.23
N HIS A 64 -5.43 3.55 -18.16
CA HIS A 64 -4.26 3.83 -17.30
C HIS A 64 -3.13 2.83 -17.49
N SER A 65 -3.26 1.86 -18.41
CA SER A 65 -2.28 0.78 -18.61
C SER A 65 -1.95 0.04 -17.31
N PHE A 66 -2.94 -0.09 -16.42
CA PHE A 66 -2.76 -0.83 -15.17
C PHE A 66 -2.88 -2.32 -15.42
N PHE A 67 -1.81 -3.04 -15.05
CA PHE A 67 -1.73 -4.50 -15.14
C PHE A 67 -1.60 -5.07 -13.73
N ILE A 68 -2.37 -6.12 -13.48
CA ILE A 68 -2.27 -6.91 -12.25
C ILE A 68 -1.22 -7.99 -12.51
N PRO A 69 -0.11 -8.01 -11.76
CA PRO A 69 0.91 -9.06 -11.87
C PRO A 69 0.28 -10.43 -11.65
N ASP A 70 0.78 -11.45 -12.35
CA ASP A 70 0.48 -12.87 -12.06
C ASP A 70 -1.01 -13.16 -11.86
N ILE A 71 -1.88 -12.53 -12.66
CA ILE A 71 -3.35 -12.56 -12.51
C ILE A 71 -3.92 -14.00 -12.51
N GLU A 72 -3.20 -14.95 -13.08
CA GLU A 72 -3.55 -16.38 -13.08
C GLU A 72 -3.56 -17.01 -11.67
N TYR A 73 -2.80 -16.42 -10.75
CA TYR A 73 -2.68 -16.84 -9.35
C TYR A 73 -3.48 -15.95 -8.39
N LEU A 74 -4.13 -14.90 -8.88
CA LEU A 74 -4.93 -14.00 -8.05
C LEU A 74 -6.29 -14.65 -7.74
N VAL A 75 -6.48 -15.05 -6.48
CA VAL A 75 -7.71 -15.73 -6.03
C VAL A 75 -8.78 -14.78 -5.52
N ASP A 76 -8.39 -13.61 -5.00
CA ASP A 76 -9.31 -12.59 -4.50
C ASP A 76 -9.08 -11.22 -5.15
N LEU A 77 -9.63 -11.05 -6.36
CA LEU A 77 -9.59 -9.78 -7.07
C LEU A 77 -10.34 -8.66 -6.33
N GLU A 78 -11.43 -9.00 -5.62
CA GLU A 78 -12.22 -8.00 -4.92
C GLU A 78 -11.48 -7.46 -3.70
N GLY A 79 -10.88 -8.35 -2.91
CA GLY A 79 -9.94 -8.06 -1.83
C GLY A 79 -8.79 -7.18 -2.30
N PHE A 80 -8.13 -7.61 -3.37
CA PHE A 80 -7.00 -6.89 -3.93
C PHE A 80 -7.34 -5.46 -4.33
N ILE A 81 -8.42 -5.26 -5.10
CA ILE A 81 -8.81 -3.89 -5.53
C ILE A 81 -9.31 -3.05 -4.37
N ARG A 82 -10.00 -3.63 -3.39
CA ARG A 82 -10.43 -2.94 -2.17
C ARG A 82 -9.22 -2.42 -1.39
N TYR A 83 -8.22 -3.28 -1.21
CA TYR A 83 -6.98 -2.93 -0.53
C TYR A 83 -6.23 -1.79 -1.25
N LEU A 84 -6.10 -1.86 -2.57
CA LEU A 84 -5.49 -0.77 -3.35
C LEU A 84 -6.31 0.53 -3.24
N GLY A 85 -7.64 0.42 -3.18
CA GLY A 85 -8.55 1.54 -2.92
C GLY A 85 -8.33 2.21 -1.58
N GLU A 86 -7.94 1.45 -0.56
CA GLU A 86 -7.55 1.96 0.75
C GLU A 86 -6.16 2.61 0.71
N LYS A 87 -5.16 2.00 0.06
CA LYS A 87 -3.82 2.62 -0.09
C LYS A 87 -3.88 3.98 -0.77
N VAL A 88 -4.62 4.09 -1.88
CA VAL A 88 -4.73 5.35 -2.63
C VAL A 88 -5.71 6.31 -1.97
N GLY A 89 -6.86 5.80 -1.51
CA GLY A 89 -7.95 6.59 -0.95
C GLY A 89 -7.67 7.09 0.46
N VAL A 90 -7.25 6.21 1.37
CA VAL A 90 -7.00 6.56 2.77
C VAL A 90 -5.54 6.93 2.97
N GLY A 91 -4.63 6.06 2.55
CA GLY A 91 -3.19 6.28 2.73
C GLY A 91 -2.63 7.44 1.89
N LYS A 92 -3.31 7.81 0.80
CA LYS A 92 -2.80 8.74 -0.22
C LYS A 92 -1.43 8.29 -0.77
N ILE A 93 -1.22 6.98 -0.85
CA ILE A 93 0.06 6.39 -1.26
C ILE A 93 0.01 6.06 -2.75
N CYS A 94 1.08 6.42 -3.46
CA CYS A 94 1.27 5.98 -4.84
C CYS A 94 1.70 4.51 -4.86
N LEU A 95 0.94 3.68 -5.59
CA LEU A 95 1.16 2.23 -5.71
C LEU A 95 2.52 1.82 -6.29
N TRP A 96 3.19 2.72 -7.02
CA TRP A 96 4.52 2.48 -7.57
C TRP A 96 5.65 3.03 -6.69
N CYS A 97 5.47 4.22 -6.11
CA CYS A 97 6.51 4.80 -5.24
C CYS A 97 6.61 4.07 -3.90
N ASN A 98 5.53 3.46 -3.43
CA ASN A 98 5.42 2.74 -2.15
C ASN A 98 6.13 3.50 -1.01
N GLU A 99 5.69 4.74 -0.76
CA GLU A 99 6.23 5.65 0.27
C GLU A 99 7.67 6.16 0.07
N ARG A 100 8.41 5.66 -0.92
CA ARG A 100 9.78 6.10 -1.27
C ARG A 100 9.81 7.48 -1.97
N GLY A 101 8.77 8.28 -1.82
CA GLY A 101 8.51 9.45 -2.64
C GLY A 101 7.80 10.57 -1.88
N LYS A 102 7.04 11.37 -2.63
CA LYS A 102 6.28 12.49 -2.07
C LYS A 102 5.10 11.97 -1.25
N SER A 103 4.90 12.53 -0.06
CA SER A 103 3.64 12.39 0.67
C SER A 103 2.56 13.24 0.01
N PHE A 104 1.37 12.69 -0.11
CA PHE A 104 0.20 13.37 -0.68
C PHE A 104 -0.83 13.64 0.41
N TYR A 105 -1.58 14.73 0.28
CA TYR A 105 -2.60 15.13 1.26
C TYR A 105 -4.03 14.86 0.78
N THR A 106 -4.23 14.71 -0.54
CA THR A 106 -5.55 14.48 -1.15
C THR A 106 -5.50 13.34 -2.17
N THR A 107 -6.63 12.65 -2.38
CA THR A 107 -6.73 11.58 -3.39
C THR A 107 -6.43 12.11 -4.79
N GLU A 108 -6.91 13.32 -5.09
CA GLU A 108 -6.67 13.97 -6.38
C GLU A 108 -5.19 14.21 -6.62
N SER A 109 -4.43 14.59 -5.59
CA SER A 109 -2.98 14.85 -5.72
C SER A 109 -2.18 13.57 -6.00
N VAL A 110 -2.53 12.44 -5.37
CA VAL A 110 -1.90 11.15 -5.66
C VAL A 110 -2.31 10.63 -7.03
N GLN A 111 -3.58 10.76 -7.43
CA GLN A 111 -4.06 10.38 -8.75
C GLN A 111 -3.38 11.19 -9.87
N ALA A 112 -3.26 12.51 -9.70
CA ALA A 112 -2.54 13.36 -10.64
C ALA A 112 -1.08 12.93 -10.78
N HIS A 113 -0.39 12.69 -9.66
CA HIS A 113 0.97 12.16 -9.68
C HIS A 113 1.09 10.83 -10.43
N MET A 114 0.15 9.92 -10.20
CA MET A 114 0.16 8.60 -10.84
C MET A 114 0.00 8.69 -12.35
N ASN A 115 -0.85 9.58 -12.83
CA ASN A 115 -1.01 9.81 -14.27
C ASN A 115 0.18 10.57 -14.87
N ASP A 116 0.64 11.65 -14.23
CA ASP A 116 1.72 12.52 -14.75
C ASP A 116 3.05 11.78 -14.88
N LYS A 117 3.33 10.86 -13.96
CA LYS A 117 4.56 10.05 -13.96
C LYS A 117 4.39 8.66 -14.55
N CYS A 118 3.20 8.32 -15.05
CA CYS A 118 2.87 6.97 -15.51
C CYS A 118 3.12 5.88 -14.45
N HIS A 119 2.85 6.20 -13.18
CA HIS A 119 2.94 5.30 -12.01
C HIS A 119 1.61 4.54 -11.76
N CYS A 120 0.79 4.35 -12.78
CA CYS A 120 -0.41 3.52 -12.74
C CYS A 120 -0.06 2.03 -12.83
N LYS A 121 0.88 1.59 -12.00
CA LYS A 121 1.43 0.24 -11.92
C LYS A 121 1.66 -0.11 -10.45
N LEU A 122 1.68 -1.40 -10.14
CA LEU A 122 1.97 -1.87 -8.80
C LEU A 122 3.46 -2.17 -8.67
N PHE A 123 4.07 -1.72 -7.57
CA PHE A 123 5.43 -2.11 -7.21
C PHE A 123 5.38 -3.42 -6.41
N THR A 124 5.92 -4.49 -6.99
CA THR A 124 5.92 -5.84 -6.41
C THR A 124 7.32 -6.44 -6.36
N ASP A 125 8.38 -5.63 -6.35
CA ASP A 125 9.75 -6.13 -6.25
C ASP A 125 10.15 -6.38 -4.79
N GLY A 126 10.80 -7.52 -4.54
CA GLY A 126 11.31 -7.90 -3.22
C GLY A 126 10.20 -8.06 -2.17
N ASP A 127 10.44 -7.54 -0.97
CA ASP A 127 9.52 -7.69 0.17
C ASP A 127 8.16 -7.00 -0.06
N ALA A 128 8.05 -6.08 -1.03
CA ALA A 128 6.78 -5.44 -1.36
C ALA A 128 5.74 -6.43 -1.93
N ALA A 129 6.17 -7.55 -2.52
CA ALA A 129 5.26 -8.59 -2.97
C ALA A 129 4.55 -9.29 -1.79
N LEU A 130 5.21 -9.40 -0.64
CA LEU A 130 4.67 -10.08 0.55
C LEU A 130 3.42 -9.38 1.09
N GLU A 131 3.31 -8.07 0.91
CA GLU A 131 2.14 -7.27 1.28
C GLU A 131 0.87 -7.74 0.56
N PHE A 132 1.00 -8.27 -0.65
CA PHE A 132 -0.13 -8.72 -1.47
C PHE A 132 -0.35 -10.23 -1.41
N ALA A 133 0.52 -10.98 -0.71
CA ALA A 133 0.53 -12.45 -0.75
C ALA A 133 -0.81 -13.08 -0.37
N ASP A 134 -1.56 -12.47 0.55
CA ASP A 134 -2.87 -12.96 1.00
C ASP A 134 -3.93 -13.01 -0.13
N PHE A 135 -3.74 -12.25 -1.21
CA PHE A 135 -4.65 -12.23 -2.35
C PHE A 135 -4.25 -13.23 -3.46
N TYR A 136 -3.06 -13.83 -3.37
CA TYR A 136 -2.51 -14.74 -4.36
C TYR A 136 -2.36 -16.15 -3.81
N ASP A 137 -2.53 -17.14 -4.69
CA ASP A 137 -2.37 -18.54 -4.35
C ASP A 137 -1.36 -19.21 -5.29
N PHE A 138 -0.14 -19.41 -4.79
CA PHE A 138 0.94 -20.09 -5.50
C PHE A 138 1.04 -21.59 -5.17
N ARG A 139 -0.01 -22.21 -4.60
CA ARG A 139 0.03 -23.60 -4.11
C ARG A 139 0.24 -24.70 -5.17
N TYR A 140 0.45 -24.37 -6.44
CA TYR A 140 0.54 -25.35 -7.53
C TYR A 140 1.77 -25.20 -8.44
N GLU A 141 2.89 -24.68 -7.93
CA GLU A 141 4.22 -24.78 -8.59
C GLU A 141 5.23 -25.59 -7.76
#